data_AF-A0A075HC25-F1
#
_entry.id   AF-A0A075HC25-F1
#
_cell.length_a   1.000
_cell.length_b   1.000
_cell.length_c   1.000
_cell.angle_alpha   90.00
_cell.angle_beta   90.00
_cell.angle_gamma   90.00
#
_symmetry.space_group_name_H-M   'P 1'
#
loop_
_entity.id
_entity.type
_entity.pdbx_description
1 polymer ?
#
loop_
_entity_poly.entity_id
_entity_poly.type
_entity_poly.pdbx_seq_one_letter_code
_entity_poly.pdbx_strand_id
1 'polypeptide(L)'
;MDSAAGRVERVLIGFAVPLYLLTALAFAEGRISLLSEPGPNEDLWAVLFGSLAVLATLLYAYIRYLGGKQHGSSRLDGVFSREPEEEMLERLREEQREVDVSSMGSAWAEREKEHLERTLGEEE
;
A
#
# COMPACT_ATOMS: atom_id res chain seq x y z
N MET A 1 -13.88 -5.99 -3.94
CA MET A 1 -13.16 -5.65 -2.69
C MET A 1 -12.49 -4.28 -2.83
N ASP A 2 -12.31 -3.49 -1.76
CA ASP A 2 -11.62 -2.18 -1.82
C ASP A 2 -10.11 -2.39 -2.07
N SER A 3 -9.49 -1.58 -2.94
CA SER A 3 -8.04 -1.61 -3.17
C SER A 3 -7.26 -1.22 -1.90
N ALA A 4 -5.98 -1.61 -1.82
CA ALA A 4 -5.14 -1.26 -0.67
C ALA A 4 -5.05 0.27 -0.47
N ALA A 5 -5.06 1.04 -1.55
CA ALA A 5 -5.14 2.51 -1.50
C ALA A 5 -6.45 3.02 -0.89
N GLY A 6 -7.60 2.40 -1.19
CA GLY A 6 -8.89 2.76 -0.60
C GLY A 6 -8.96 2.47 0.92
N ARG A 7 -8.27 1.41 1.37
CA ARG A 7 -8.14 1.13 2.82
C ARG A 7 -7.33 2.23 3.53
N VAL A 8 -6.21 2.66 2.94
CA VAL A 8 -5.36 3.73 3.47
C VAL A 8 -6.11 5.07 3.50
N GLU A 9 -6.92 5.35 2.49
CA GLU A 9 -7.75 6.54 2.42
C GLU A 9 -8.71 6.67 3.62
N ARG A 10 -9.40 5.58 3.97
CA ARG A 10 -10.31 5.56 5.13
C ARG A 10 -9.57 5.77 6.45
N VAL A 11 -8.39 5.16 6.60
CA VAL A 11 -7.54 5.34 7.80
C VAL A 11 -7.05 6.79 7.91
N LEU A 12 -6.65 7.40 6.81
CA LEU A 12 -6.20 8.80 6.78
C LEU A 12 -7.32 9.76 7.20
N ILE A 13 -8.56 9.55 6.73
CA ILE A 13 -9.71 10.36 7.17
C ILE A 13 -9.93 10.18 8.69
N GLY A 14 -9.94 8.92 9.16
CA GLY A 14 -10.12 8.61 10.58
C GLY A 14 -9.04 9.18 11.49
N PHE A 15 -7.83 9.37 10.97
CA PHE A 15 -6.70 9.99 11.68
C PHE A 15 -6.71 11.53 11.60
N ALA A 16 -7.10 12.11 10.46
CA ALA A 16 -7.10 13.55 10.27
C ALA A 16 -8.19 14.26 11.09
N VAL A 17 -9.40 13.69 11.16
CA VAL A 17 -10.54 14.28 11.90
C VAL A 17 -10.22 14.58 13.37
N PRO A 18 -9.73 13.63 14.18
CA PRO A 18 -9.39 13.91 15.58
C PRO A 18 -8.23 14.90 15.72
N LEU A 19 -7.24 14.88 14.80
CA LEU A 19 -6.15 15.86 14.82
C LEU A 19 -6.67 17.29 14.62
N TYR A 20 -7.57 17.51 13.66
CA TYR A 20 -8.20 18.81 13.48
C TYR A 20 -8.97 19.27 14.71
N LEU A 21 -9.66 18.35 15.38
CA LEU A 21 -10.41 18.64 16.60
C LEU A 21 -9.45 19.08 17.73
N LEU A 22 -8.33 18.37 17.91
CA LEU A 22 -7.30 18.74 18.87
C LEU A 22 -6.66 20.09 18.54
N THR A 23 -6.37 20.37 17.27
CA THR A 23 -5.84 21.66 16.84
C THR A 23 -6.84 22.79 17.08
N ALA A 24 -8.12 22.58 16.79
CA ALA A 24 -9.18 23.57 17.04
C ALA A 24 -9.35 23.85 18.54
N LEU A 25 -9.26 22.82 19.39
CA LEU A 25 -9.31 22.97 20.84
C LEU A 25 -8.10 23.75 21.36
N ALA A 26 -6.90 23.41 20.89
CA ALA A 26 -5.69 24.13 21.27
C ALA A 26 -5.71 25.60 20.81
N PHE A 27 -6.34 25.88 19.67
CA PHE A 27 -6.60 27.25 19.23
C PHE A 27 -7.61 27.97 20.14
N ALA A 28 -8.70 27.30 20.52
CA ALA A 28 -9.70 27.86 21.44
C ALA A 28 -9.15 28.14 22.85
N GLU A 29 -8.21 27.31 23.32
CA GLU A 29 -7.49 27.51 24.58
C GLU A 29 -6.40 28.60 24.48
N GLY A 30 -6.15 29.17 23.30
CA GLY A 30 -5.11 30.18 23.08
C GLY A 30 -3.68 29.64 23.10
N ARG A 31 -3.50 28.30 23.07
CA ARG A 31 -2.18 27.64 23.00
C ARG A 31 -1.51 27.80 21.64
N ILE A 32 -2.28 28.17 20.62
CA ILE A 32 -1.81 28.49 19.27
C ILE A 32 -2.25 29.93 18.95
N SER A 33 -1.32 30.88 18.94
CA SER A 33 -1.59 32.26 18.51
C SER A 33 -1.07 32.47 17.09
N LEU A 34 -1.97 32.43 16.09
CA LEU A 34 -1.60 32.68 14.69
C LEU A 34 -1.56 34.18 14.32
N LEU A 35 -2.15 35.04 15.17
CA LEU A 35 -2.44 36.45 14.92
C LEU A 35 -1.95 37.40 16.04
N SER A 36 -1.30 36.87 17.08
CA SER A 36 -0.79 37.63 18.23
C SER A 36 0.68 37.30 18.48
N GLU A 37 1.41 38.21 19.15
CA GLU A 37 2.79 37.96 19.54
C GLU A 37 2.93 36.61 20.27
N PRO A 38 4.00 35.83 19.98
CA PRO A 38 4.22 34.53 20.59
C PRO A 38 4.29 34.68 22.11
N GLY A 39 3.23 34.25 22.79
CA GLY A 39 3.18 34.26 24.24
C GLY A 39 4.14 33.19 24.81
N PRO A 40 4.61 33.33 26.05
CA PRO A 40 5.52 32.36 26.68
C PRO A 40 4.94 30.94 26.87
N ASN A 41 3.67 30.72 26.49
CA ASN A 41 2.93 29.46 26.59
C ASN A 41 2.63 28.82 25.22
N GLU A 42 3.39 29.15 24.17
CA GLU A 42 3.27 28.42 22.91
C GLU A 42 3.61 26.94 23.11
N ASP A 43 2.59 26.10 22.90
CA ASP A 43 2.70 24.67 23.13
C ASP A 43 3.12 24.00 21.83
N LEU A 44 4.39 23.57 21.74
CA LEU A 44 4.96 22.93 20.55
C LEU A 44 4.10 21.76 20.05
N TRP A 45 3.46 21.03 20.97
CA TRP A 45 2.56 19.92 20.67
C TRP A 45 1.34 20.36 19.86
N ALA A 46 0.76 21.51 20.17
CA ALA A 46 -0.42 22.03 19.50
C ALA A 46 -0.12 22.38 18.03
N VAL A 47 1.07 22.95 17.77
CA VAL A 47 1.58 23.24 16.43
C VAL A 47 1.88 21.94 15.66
N LEU A 48 2.45 20.94 16.34
CA LEU A 48 2.71 19.62 15.74
C LEU A 48 1.42 18.92 15.30
N PHE A 49 0.37 18.93 16.13
CA PHE A 49 -0.91 18.33 15.74
C PHE A 49 -1.55 19.01 14.53
N GLY A 50 -1.50 20.35 14.47
CA GLY A 50 -2.01 21.11 13.34
C GLY A 50 -1.24 20.84 12.04
N SER A 51 0.10 20.86 12.11
CA SER A 51 0.94 20.55 10.96
C SER A 51 0.76 19.10 10.47
N LEU A 52 0.60 18.15 11.38
CA LEU A 52 0.33 16.75 11.04
C LEU A 52 -1.05 16.56 10.39
N ALA A 53 -2.07 17.30 10.84
CA ALA A 53 -3.40 17.29 10.21
C ALA A 53 -3.35 17.79 8.75
N VAL A 54 -2.59 18.87 8.51
CA VAL A 54 -2.37 19.42 7.16
C VAL A 54 -1.59 18.44 6.28
N LEU A 55 -0.57 17.79 6.83
CA LEU A 55 0.22 16.80 6.09
C LEU A 55 -0.64 15.57 5.72
N ALA A 56 -1.47 15.10 6.65
CA ALA A 56 -2.39 13.99 6.41
C ALA A 56 -3.43 14.31 5.32
N THR A 57 -3.98 15.52 5.31
CA THR A 57 -4.92 15.96 4.26
C THR A 57 -4.25 16.18 2.91
N LEU A 58 -3.03 16.71 2.88
CA LEU A 58 -2.23 16.78 1.65
C LEU A 58 -1.96 15.38 1.08
N LEU A 59 -1.61 14.43 1.93
CA LEU A 59 -1.37 13.04 1.53
C LEU A 59 -2.66 12.39 0.99
N TYR A 60 -3.79 12.62 1.68
CA TYR A 60 -5.10 12.18 1.20
C TYR A 60 -5.43 12.76 -0.18
N ALA A 61 -5.29 14.08 -0.35
CA ALA A 61 -5.53 14.74 -1.63
C ALA A 61 -4.61 14.22 -2.73
N TYR A 62 -3.35 13.93 -2.40
CA TYR A 62 -2.39 13.33 -3.31
C TYR A 62 -2.84 11.93 -3.74
N ILE A 63 -3.19 11.05 -2.80
CA ILE A 63 -3.69 9.69 -3.12
C ILE A 63 -4.94 9.76 -4.00
N ARG A 64 -5.89 10.66 -3.68
CA ARG A 64 -7.13 10.85 -4.42
C ARG A 64 -6.88 11.42 -5.83
N TYR A 65 -5.93 12.34 -5.98
CA TYR A 65 -5.52 12.85 -7.28
C TYR A 65 -4.90 11.75 -8.16
N LEU A 66 -4.09 10.87 -7.56
CA LEU A 66 -3.50 9.75 -8.29
C LEU A 66 -4.48 8.59 -8.53
N GLY A 67 -5.54 8.45 -7.75
CA GLY A 67 -6.62 7.48 -7.99
C GLY A 67 -7.37 7.70 -9.32
N GLY A 68 -7.29 8.90 -9.89
CA GLY A 68 -7.81 9.21 -11.24
C GLY A 68 -6.86 8.84 -12.39
N LYS A 69 -5.67 8.30 -12.11
CA LYS A 69 -4.65 7.93 -13.11
C LYS A 69 -4.47 6.42 -13.17
N GLN A 70 -4.15 5.91 -14.36
CA GLN A 70 -3.88 4.49 -14.58
C GLN A 70 -2.67 4.01 -13.74
N HIS A 71 -2.79 2.77 -13.25
CA HIS A 71 -1.80 2.06 -12.45
C HIS A 71 -0.44 2.02 -13.18
N GLY A 72 0.67 2.27 -12.47
CA GLY A 72 2.03 2.26 -13.03
C GLY A 72 2.63 3.63 -13.37
N SER A 73 1.91 4.72 -13.08
CA SER A 73 2.37 6.09 -13.38
C SER A 73 3.13 6.77 -12.24
N SER A 74 3.19 6.17 -11.05
CA SER A 74 3.83 6.79 -9.87
C SER A 74 4.73 5.84 -9.08
N ARG A 75 5.80 6.39 -8.50
CA ARG A 75 6.70 5.66 -7.58
C ARG A 75 6.00 5.11 -6.34
N LEU A 76 4.83 5.64 -5.97
CA LEU A 76 4.03 5.10 -4.86
C LEU A 76 3.29 3.81 -5.21
N ASP A 77 3.13 3.47 -6.50
CA ASP A 77 2.44 2.24 -6.90
C ASP A 77 3.24 0.99 -6.47
N GLY A 78 4.55 1.13 -6.23
CA GLY A 78 5.39 0.07 -5.66
C GLY A 78 5.24 -0.15 -4.15
N VAL A 79 4.68 0.81 -3.41
CA VAL A 79 4.46 0.69 -1.95
C VAL A 79 2.99 0.44 -1.63
N PHE A 80 2.09 1.09 -2.36
CA PHE A 80 0.65 0.92 -2.22
C PHE A 80 0.06 0.52 -3.57
N SER A 81 -0.22 -0.77 -3.73
CA SER A 81 -0.93 -1.24 -4.92
C SER A 81 -2.30 -0.56 -5.00
N ARG A 82 -2.49 0.19 -6.09
CA ARG A 82 -3.77 0.82 -6.45
C ARG A 82 -4.67 -0.08 -7.26
N GLU A 83 -4.17 -1.24 -7.67
CA GLU A 83 -4.92 -2.24 -8.42
C GLU A 83 -6.02 -2.78 -7.50
N PRO A 84 -7.24 -2.98 -8.02
CA PRO A 84 -8.26 -3.69 -7.26
C PRO A 84 -7.69 -5.05 -6.85
N GLU A 85 -7.92 -5.41 -5.59
CA GLU A 85 -7.33 -6.61 -4.97
C GLU A 85 -7.61 -7.89 -5.79
N GLU A 86 -8.74 -7.94 -6.48
CA GLU A 86 -9.15 -9.05 -7.35
C GLU A 86 -8.24 -9.19 -8.58
N GLU A 87 -7.96 -8.11 -9.32
CA GLU A 87 -7.08 -8.12 -10.51
C GLU A 87 -5.63 -8.45 -10.11
N MET A 88 -5.15 -7.89 -9.00
CA MET A 88 -3.82 -8.20 -8.47
C MET A 88 -3.70 -9.69 -8.07
N LEU A 89 -4.73 -10.24 -7.43
CA LEU A 89 -4.77 -11.65 -7.05
C LEU A 89 -4.88 -12.59 -8.27
N GLU A 90 -5.61 -12.19 -9.30
CA GLU A 90 -5.67 -12.93 -10.57
C GLU A 90 -4.29 -12.97 -11.23
N ARG A 91 -3.60 -11.83 -11.36
CA ARG A 91 -2.25 -11.79 -11.92
C ARG A 91 -1.26 -12.63 -11.12
N LEU A 92 -1.28 -12.52 -9.77
CA LEU A 92 -0.42 -13.33 -8.90
C LEU A 92 -0.72 -14.83 -9.00
N ARG A 93 -1.98 -15.21 -9.21
CA ARG A 93 -2.36 -16.63 -9.44
C ARG A 93 -1.88 -17.12 -10.79
N GLU A 94 -1.94 -16.30 -11.83
CA GLU A 94 -1.35 -16.62 -13.13
C GLU A 94 0.17 -16.77 -13.03
N GLU A 95 0.87 -15.81 -12.41
CA GLU A 95 2.30 -15.89 -12.15
C GLU A 95 2.67 -17.14 -11.32
N GLN A 96 1.90 -17.46 -10.28
CA GLN A 96 2.10 -18.68 -9.48
C GLN A 96 1.86 -19.96 -10.29
N ARG A 97 0.90 -19.96 -11.21
CA ARG A 97 0.59 -21.12 -12.06
C ARG A 97 1.66 -21.32 -13.13
N GLU A 98 2.22 -20.25 -13.67
CA GLU A 98 3.34 -20.30 -14.60
C GLU A 98 4.63 -20.76 -13.93
N VAL A 99 4.81 -20.41 -12.65
CA VAL A 99 5.97 -20.80 -11.84
C VAL A 99 5.72 -22.10 -11.06
N ASP A 100 4.54 -22.73 -11.20
CA ASP A 100 4.19 -23.92 -10.42
C ASP A 100 5.11 -25.10 -10.74
N VAL A 101 6.11 -25.27 -9.87
CA VAL A 101 7.13 -26.31 -9.88
C VAL A 101 6.53 -27.71 -9.62
N SER A 102 5.24 -27.79 -9.26
CA SER A 102 4.56 -29.08 -9.04
C SER A 102 4.57 -29.98 -10.28
N SER A 103 4.54 -29.40 -11.50
CA SER A 103 4.67 -30.15 -12.76
C SER A 103 6.11 -30.44 -13.18
N MET A 104 7.12 -29.82 -12.55
CA MET A 104 8.52 -30.13 -12.82
C MET A 104 8.89 -31.53 -12.32
N GLY A 105 8.32 -31.96 -11.18
CA GLY A 105 8.55 -33.29 -10.63
C GLY A 105 8.01 -34.40 -11.53
N SER A 106 6.79 -34.24 -12.06
CA SER A 106 6.18 -35.20 -12.99
C SER A 106 6.88 -35.21 -14.35
N ALA A 107 7.26 -34.04 -14.89
CA ALA A 107 7.98 -33.95 -16.16
C ALA A 107 9.41 -34.51 -16.07
N TRP A 108 10.08 -34.38 -14.93
CA TRP A 108 11.36 -35.03 -14.67
C TRP A 108 11.21 -36.55 -14.51
N ALA A 109 10.18 -37.00 -13.78
CA ALA A 109 9.90 -38.43 -13.63
C ALA A 109 9.59 -39.13 -14.96
N GLU A 110 8.86 -38.47 -15.87
CA GLU A 110 8.59 -38.98 -17.21
C GLU A 110 9.88 -39.10 -18.05
N ARG A 111 10.75 -38.07 -17.99
CA ARG A 111 12.05 -38.09 -18.68
C ARG A 111 13.02 -39.13 -18.14
N GLU A 112 13.08 -39.30 -16.83
CA GLU A 112 13.95 -40.30 -16.20
C GLU A 112 13.50 -41.72 -16.58
N LYS A 113 12.19 -41.95 -16.64
CA LYS A 113 11.62 -43.21 -17.11
C LYS A 113 12.01 -43.50 -18.57
N GLU A 114 11.88 -42.52 -19.47
CA GLU A 114 12.28 -42.67 -20.88
C GLU A 114 13.79 -42.96 -21.01
N HIS A 115 14.62 -42.29 -20.22
CA HIS A 115 16.07 -42.54 -20.17
C HIS A 115 16.42 -43.96 -19.71
N LEU A 116 15.72 -44.46 -18.67
CA LEU A 116 15.90 -45.82 -18.16
C LEU A 116 15.43 -46.87 -19.16
N GLU A 117 14.28 -46.68 -19.81
CA GLU A 117 13.77 -47.59 -20.84
C GLU A 117 14.71 -47.69 -22.04
N ARG A 118 15.32 -46.57 -22.45
CA ARG A 118 16.33 -46.57 -23.50
C ARG A 118 17.61 -47.29 -23.08
N THR A 119 18.08 -47.10 -21.86
CA THR A 119 19.32 -47.72 -21.36
C THR A 119 19.16 -49.24 -21.21
N LEU A 120 18.00 -49.71 -20.74
CA LEU A 120 17.71 -51.15 -20.65
C LEU A 120 17.42 -51.80 -22.01
N GLY A 121 16.83 -51.08 -22.96
CA GLY A 121 16.61 -51.58 -24.32
C GLY A 121 17.88 -51.70 -25.17
N GLU A 122 19.00 -51.14 -24.73
CA GLU A 122 20.33 -51.31 -25.35
C GLU A 122 21.09 -52.54 -24.77
N GLU A 123 20.57 -53.21 -23.74
CA GLU A 123 21.17 -54.40 -23.09
C GLU A 123 20.56 -55.76 -23.51
N GLU A 124 19.57 -55.79 -24.42
CA GLU A 124 19.07 -57.00 -25.12
C GLU A 124 19.62 -57.11 -26.56
#